data_AF-A0A1A8RG83-F1
#
_entry.id   AF-A0A1A8RG83-F1
#
_cell.length_a   1.000
_cell.length_b   1.000
_cell.length_c   1.000
_cell.angle_alpha   90.00
_cell.angle_beta   90.00
_cell.angle_gamma   90.00
#
_symmetry.space_group_name_H-M   'P 1'
#
loop_
_entity.id
_entity.type
_entity.pdbx_description
1 polymer ?
#
loop_
_entity_poly.entity_id
_entity_poly.type
_entity_poly.pdbx_seq_one_letter_code
_entity_poly.pdbx_strand_id
1 'polypeptide(L)'
;MLYLSLSCFLLNALVVLGTELTFELADKEKQCFFEELEKNVKFDIDFQVIAGGNYDVDCFVTDPQNNVLYNERKKQYYSFSHTTAMKGVYKVCFSNEFSTFTHKIVYLDFRHGEEKPLLDSMGASTALTQLESSCVAIHEVLKVVAESQTWYRLREAQDRTKAEHLLERVTLWSMGETALLFTIGVGQVLLLKSFFSDKKGSVVATT
;
A
#
# COMPACT_ATOMS: atom_id res chain seq x y z
N MET A 1 37.78 -23.14 0.25
CA MET A 1 37.76 -22.32 -0.99
C MET A 1 36.41 -22.42 -1.69
N LEU A 2 35.95 -23.59 -2.13
CA LEU A 2 34.65 -23.74 -2.83
C LEU A 2 33.41 -23.30 -2.02
N TYR A 3 33.35 -23.67 -0.73
CA TYR A 3 32.25 -23.27 0.17
C TYR A 3 32.23 -21.75 0.46
N LEU A 4 33.40 -21.11 0.45
CA LEU A 4 33.52 -19.67 0.68
C LEU A 4 33.08 -18.89 -0.56
N SER A 5 33.38 -19.38 -1.77
CA SER A 5 32.89 -18.77 -3.01
C SER A 5 31.40 -19.00 -3.21
N LEU A 6 30.87 -20.17 -2.83
CA LEU A 6 29.42 -20.46 -2.88
C LEU A 6 28.64 -19.56 -1.90
N SER A 7 29.17 -19.37 -0.69
CA SER A 7 28.63 -18.43 0.31
C SER A 7 28.67 -16.99 -0.18
N CYS A 8 29.75 -16.55 -0.83
CA CYS A 8 29.86 -15.20 -1.39
C CYS A 8 28.89 -14.98 -2.57
N PHE A 9 28.68 -16.00 -3.41
CA PHE A 9 27.71 -15.95 -4.51
C PHE A 9 26.26 -15.89 -3.99
N LEU A 10 25.94 -16.65 -2.93
CA LEU A 10 24.66 -16.57 -2.23
C LEU A 10 24.45 -15.22 -1.53
N LEU A 11 25.51 -14.61 -0.98
CA LEU A 11 25.44 -13.26 -0.39
C LEU A 11 25.17 -12.17 -1.42
N ASN A 12 25.75 -12.26 -2.62
CA ASN A 12 25.50 -11.30 -3.70
C ASN A 12 24.06 -11.41 -4.25
N ALA A 13 23.46 -12.60 -4.22
CA ALA A 13 22.06 -12.80 -4.64
C ALA A 13 21.03 -12.14 -3.70
N LEU A 14 21.45 -11.70 -2.51
CA LEU A 14 20.58 -11.10 -1.49
C LEU A 14 20.54 -9.56 -1.54
N VAL A 15 21.33 -8.92 -2.41
CA VAL A 15 21.27 -7.47 -2.57
C VAL A 15 20.06 -7.11 -3.44
N VAL A 16 18.90 -7.04 -2.81
CA VAL A 16 17.71 -6.45 -3.40
C VAL A 16 17.85 -4.94 -3.30
N LEU A 17 18.18 -4.29 -4.42
CA LEU A 17 17.96 -2.85 -4.57
C LEU A 17 16.49 -2.65 -4.90
N GLY A 18 15.69 -2.23 -3.91
CA GLY A 18 14.32 -1.78 -4.12
C GLY A 18 14.27 -0.25 -4.07
N THR A 19 13.63 0.38 -5.06
CA THR A 19 13.27 1.81 -5.03
C THR A 19 11.89 2.06 -4.44
N GLU A 20 11.12 0.97 -4.28
CA GLU A 20 9.75 0.96 -3.79
C GLU A 20 9.72 0.51 -2.31
N LEU A 21 8.95 1.21 -1.49
CA LEU A 21 8.77 0.94 -0.07
C LEU A 21 7.29 1.07 0.30
N THR A 22 6.76 0.08 1.02
CA THR A 22 5.47 0.20 1.70
C THR A 22 5.71 0.25 3.20
N PHE A 23 5.17 1.26 3.87
CA PHE A 23 5.35 1.46 5.30
C PHE A 23 4.03 1.83 5.99
N GLU A 24 3.97 1.53 7.28
CA GLU A 24 2.88 1.95 8.16
C GLU A 24 3.26 3.28 8.82
N LEU A 25 2.35 4.25 8.76
CA LEU A 25 2.47 5.57 9.37
C LEU A 25 1.43 5.67 10.49
N ALA A 26 1.88 5.73 11.75
CA ALA A 26 0.98 5.71 12.89
C ALA A 26 0.11 6.98 12.98
N ASP A 27 -0.90 6.96 13.86
CA ASP A 27 -1.66 8.16 14.19
C ASP A 27 -0.77 9.20 14.85
N LYS A 28 -1.01 10.48 14.53
CA LYS A 28 -0.24 11.62 15.03
C LYS A 28 1.27 11.59 14.73
N GLU A 29 1.70 10.72 13.82
CA GLU A 29 3.11 10.55 13.48
C GLU A 29 3.47 11.18 12.13
N LYS A 30 4.76 11.46 11.98
CA LYS A 30 5.38 11.92 10.76
C LYS A 30 6.67 11.14 10.52
N GLN A 31 6.82 10.62 9.31
CA GLN A 31 7.98 9.83 8.90
C GLN A 31 8.62 10.43 7.66
N CYS A 32 9.96 10.43 7.62
CA CYS A 32 10.73 11.01 6.53
C CYS A 32 11.77 10.01 6.00
N PHE A 33 11.97 10.04 4.68
CA PHE A 33 12.96 9.28 3.95
C PHE A 33 13.93 10.24 3.27
N PHE A 34 15.18 9.82 3.15
CA PHE A 34 16.30 10.66 2.76
C PHE A 34 17.09 9.96 1.66
N GLU A 35 17.42 10.68 0.60
CA GLU A 35 18.28 10.19 -0.47
C GLU A 35 19.35 11.22 -0.81
N GLU A 36 20.58 10.75 -1.01
CA GLU A 36 21.68 11.61 -1.45
C GLU A 36 21.74 11.66 -2.97
N LEU A 37 21.49 12.83 -3.55
CA LEU A 37 21.42 13.02 -4.99
C LEU A 37 22.55 13.94 -5.47
N GLU A 38 23.07 13.64 -6.66
CA GLU A 38 24.00 14.54 -7.35
C GLU A 38 23.28 15.73 -7.98
N LYS A 39 24.04 16.72 -8.46
CA LYS A 39 23.51 17.92 -9.12
C LYS A 39 23.05 17.59 -10.55
N ASN A 40 21.97 18.21 -11.00
CA ASN A 40 21.36 18.05 -12.32
C ASN A 40 20.83 16.63 -12.59
N VAL A 41 20.42 15.91 -11.55
CA VAL A 41 19.79 14.59 -11.65
C VAL A 41 18.28 14.76 -11.53
N LYS A 42 17.52 14.13 -12.42
CA LYS A 42 16.06 14.04 -12.27
C LYS A 42 15.72 12.98 -11.23
N PHE A 43 14.78 13.30 -10.36
CA PHE A 43 14.14 12.34 -9.47
C PHE A 43 12.62 12.45 -9.58
N ASP A 44 11.97 11.32 -9.33
CA ASP A 44 10.54 11.11 -9.40
C ASP A 44 10.08 10.46 -8.10
N ILE A 45 9.06 11.03 -7.47
CA ILE A 45 8.45 10.54 -6.23
C ILE A 45 6.99 10.24 -6.53
N ASP A 46 6.64 8.97 -6.41
CA ASP A 46 5.28 8.49 -6.55
C ASP A 46 4.82 7.92 -5.22
N PHE A 47 3.63 8.30 -4.76
CA PHE A 47 3.06 7.69 -3.57
C PHE A 47 1.57 7.42 -3.70
N GLN A 48 1.11 6.44 -2.94
CA GLN A 48 -0.30 6.10 -2.82
C GLN A 48 -0.62 5.56 -1.42
N VAL A 49 -1.73 6.01 -0.85
CA VAL A 49 -2.24 5.49 0.41
C VAL A 49 -3.09 4.24 0.11
N ILE A 50 -2.61 3.09 0.58
CA ILE A 50 -3.26 1.78 0.36
C ILE A 50 -4.43 1.59 1.32
N ALA A 51 -4.26 1.97 2.58
CA ALA A 51 -5.23 1.71 3.65
C ALA A 51 -5.24 2.79 4.73
N GLY A 52 -6.35 2.85 5.46
CA GLY A 52 -6.53 3.68 6.66
C GLY A 52 -7.34 4.96 6.43
N GLY A 53 -8.28 5.25 7.33
CA GLY A 53 -9.09 6.48 7.33
C GLY A 53 -9.70 6.83 5.97
N ASN A 54 -9.50 8.07 5.52
CA ASN A 54 -9.96 8.57 4.21
C ASN A 54 -8.94 8.34 3.08
N TYR A 55 -7.97 7.45 3.29
CA TYR A 55 -6.85 7.20 2.38
C TYR A 55 -6.05 8.47 2.08
N ASP A 56 -5.87 9.38 3.04
CA ASP A 56 -5.20 10.66 2.86
C ASP A 56 -3.93 10.80 3.71
N VAL A 57 -2.94 11.52 3.19
CA VAL A 57 -1.70 11.88 3.91
C VAL A 57 -1.20 13.26 3.47
N ASP A 58 -0.51 13.97 4.36
CA ASP A 58 0.21 15.19 4.01
C ASP A 58 1.63 14.81 3.55
N CYS A 59 2.05 15.29 2.38
CA CYS A 59 3.36 14.96 1.80
C CYS A 59 4.10 16.24 1.41
N PHE A 60 5.37 16.34 1.81
CA PHE A 60 6.22 17.45 1.41
C PHE A 60 7.67 17.01 1.18
N VAL A 61 8.33 17.68 0.25
CA VAL A 61 9.70 17.40 -0.17
C VAL A 61 10.55 18.63 0.07
N THR A 62 11.72 18.45 0.66
CA THR A 62 12.69 19.53 0.89
C THR A 62 14.03 19.23 0.24
N ASP A 63 14.68 20.28 -0.23
CA ASP A 63 16.05 20.23 -0.73
C ASP A 63 17.09 20.14 0.43
N PRO A 64 18.39 20.01 0.13
CA PRO A 64 19.45 19.95 1.13
C PRO A 64 19.61 21.22 1.98
N GLN A 65 19.04 22.35 1.54
CA GLN A 65 19.01 23.62 2.27
C GLN A 65 17.73 23.79 3.09
N ASN A 66 16.86 22.78 3.14
CA ASN A 66 15.52 22.79 3.74
C ASN A 66 14.51 23.73 3.07
N ASN A 67 14.73 24.13 1.82
CA ASN A 67 13.70 24.80 1.04
C ASN A 67 12.64 23.76 0.64
N VAL A 68 11.37 24.12 0.78
CA VAL A 68 10.24 23.26 0.41
C VAL A 68 10.07 23.32 -1.10
N LEU A 69 10.29 22.20 -1.78
CA LEU A 69 10.10 22.07 -3.22
C LEU A 69 8.65 21.74 -3.57
N TYR A 70 7.99 20.99 -2.70
CA TYR A 70 6.64 20.49 -2.88
C TYR A 70 5.99 20.30 -1.51
N ASN A 71 4.71 20.64 -1.38
CA ASN A 71 3.93 20.48 -0.15
C ASN A 71 2.44 20.39 -0.49
N GLU A 72 1.91 19.17 -0.48
CA GLU A 72 0.49 18.92 -0.66
C GLU A 72 -0.10 18.28 0.58
N ARG A 73 -1.36 18.61 0.84
CA ARG A 73 -2.09 18.14 2.01
C ARG A 73 -3.23 17.22 1.61
N LYS A 74 -3.49 16.21 2.45
CA LYS A 74 -4.58 15.25 2.36
C LYS A 74 -4.75 14.65 0.96
N LYS A 75 -3.65 14.20 0.37
CA LYS A 75 -3.68 13.52 -0.93
C LYS A 75 -3.75 12.01 -0.75
N GLN A 76 -4.48 11.36 -1.65
CA GLN A 76 -4.57 9.90 -1.68
C GLN A 76 -3.48 9.27 -2.56
N TYR A 77 -3.16 9.94 -3.66
CA TYR A 77 -2.06 9.60 -4.54
C TYR A 77 -1.50 10.88 -5.13
N TYR A 78 -0.20 10.87 -5.45
CA TYR A 78 0.43 11.97 -6.19
C TYR A 78 1.74 11.51 -6.82
N SER A 79 2.12 12.17 -7.91
CA SER A 79 3.38 11.99 -8.64
C SER A 79 4.09 13.33 -8.74
N PHE A 80 5.34 13.40 -8.28
CA PHE A 80 6.16 14.61 -8.29
C PHE A 80 7.50 14.35 -8.98
N SER A 81 7.82 15.15 -10.00
CA SER A 81 9.09 15.09 -10.72
C SER A 81 9.86 16.39 -10.55
N HIS A 82 11.16 16.30 -10.22
CA HIS A 82 12.01 17.48 -10.11
C HIS A 82 13.47 17.18 -10.49
N THR A 83 14.19 18.20 -10.95
CA THR A 83 15.62 18.10 -11.27
C THR A 83 16.44 18.80 -10.19
N THR A 84 17.42 18.12 -9.63
CA THR A 84 18.23 18.63 -8.52
C THR A 84 19.05 19.85 -8.92
N ALA A 85 18.87 20.97 -8.20
CA ALA A 85 19.66 22.17 -8.41
C ALA A 85 21.09 22.07 -7.82
N MET A 86 21.27 21.23 -6.80
CA MET A 86 22.54 21.06 -6.09
C MET A 86 22.69 19.64 -5.56
N LYS A 87 23.94 19.23 -5.34
CA LYS A 87 24.25 17.95 -4.68
C LYS A 87 23.90 18.04 -3.21
N GLY A 88 23.27 16.98 -2.68
CA GLY A 88 23.05 16.83 -1.24
C GLY A 88 21.90 15.88 -0.93
N VAL A 89 21.49 15.88 0.34
CA VAL A 89 20.41 15.01 0.83
C VAL A 89 19.05 15.66 0.60
N TYR A 90 18.25 15.05 -0.25
CA TYR A 90 16.85 15.38 -0.45
C TYR A 90 16.00 14.57 0.54
N LYS A 91 14.93 15.19 1.05
CA LYS A 91 14.08 14.59 2.08
C LYS A 91 12.63 14.62 1.63
N VAL A 92 11.99 13.46 1.64
CA VAL A 92 10.53 13.30 1.46
C VAL A 92 9.92 12.93 2.79
N CYS A 93 8.86 13.63 3.20
CA CYS A 93 8.19 13.39 4.47
C CYS A 93 6.69 13.20 4.28
N PHE A 94 6.15 12.25 5.03
CA PHE A 94 4.73 11.94 5.13
C PHE A 94 4.25 12.21 6.55
N SER A 95 3.14 12.94 6.69
CA SER A 95 2.55 13.28 7.99
C SER A 95 1.11 12.82 8.07
N ASN A 96 0.80 12.12 9.16
CA ASN A 96 -0.53 11.70 9.58
C ASN A 96 -0.93 12.38 10.91
N GLU A 97 -0.35 13.55 11.19
CA GLU A 97 -0.60 14.34 12.41
C GLU A 97 -2.09 14.70 12.62
N PHE A 98 -2.85 14.79 11.53
CA PHE A 98 -4.27 15.11 11.55
C PHE A 98 -5.19 13.93 11.93
N SER A 99 -4.70 12.69 11.90
CA SER A 99 -5.49 11.52 12.26
C SER A 99 -5.29 11.17 13.72
N THR A 100 -6.39 11.14 14.50
CA THR A 100 -6.33 10.88 15.94
C THR A 100 -6.29 9.39 16.30
N PHE A 101 -6.84 8.52 15.45
CA PHE A 101 -7.08 7.10 15.80
C PHE A 101 -6.84 6.12 14.64
N THR A 102 -6.38 6.61 13.49
CA THR A 102 -6.21 5.76 12.30
C THR A 102 -4.79 5.88 11.78
N HIS A 103 -4.05 4.78 11.81
CA HIS A 103 -2.80 4.64 11.06
C HIS A 103 -3.10 4.58 9.55
N LYS A 104 -2.07 4.82 8.75
CA LYS A 104 -2.12 4.78 7.28
C LYS A 104 -1.07 3.79 6.77
N ILE A 105 -1.39 3.06 5.70
CA ILE A 105 -0.39 2.26 4.97
C ILE A 105 -0.10 3.01 3.67
N VAL A 106 1.15 3.43 3.50
CA VAL A 106 1.58 4.27 2.38
C VAL A 106 2.62 3.51 1.55
N TYR A 107 2.35 3.46 0.25
CA TYR A 107 3.32 3.07 -0.76
C TYR A 107 4.09 4.31 -1.22
N LEU A 108 5.41 4.21 -1.27
CA LEU A 108 6.34 5.21 -1.78
C LEU A 108 7.23 4.54 -2.82
N ASP A 109 7.42 5.20 -3.95
CA ASP A 109 8.46 4.91 -4.92
C ASP A 109 9.30 6.16 -5.10
N PHE A 110 10.59 6.06 -4.74
CA PHE A 110 11.55 7.16 -4.86
C PHE A 110 12.60 6.77 -5.89
N ARG A 111 12.39 7.23 -7.12
CA ARG A 111 13.27 6.96 -8.26
C ARG A 111 14.18 8.14 -8.51
N HIS A 112 15.46 7.90 -8.73
CA HIS A 112 16.41 8.94 -9.09
C HIS A 112 17.38 8.47 -10.16
N GLY A 113 17.90 9.41 -10.93
CA GLY A 113 18.83 9.12 -12.02
C GLY A 113 18.12 8.98 -13.36
N GLU A 114 18.90 9.14 -14.42
CA GLU A 114 18.48 8.68 -15.73
C GLU A 114 18.71 7.17 -15.83
N GLU A 115 17.75 6.48 -16.45
CA GLU A 115 17.90 5.06 -16.73
C GLU A 115 19.15 4.86 -17.59
N LYS A 116 20.07 4.00 -17.12
CA LYS A 116 21.30 3.74 -17.88
C LYS A 116 20.91 3.23 -19.27
N PRO A 117 21.51 3.76 -20.34
CA PRO A 117 21.24 3.26 -21.68
C PRO A 117 21.57 1.76 -21.73
N LEU A 118 20.67 0.98 -22.32
CA LEU A 118 20.80 -0.48 -22.41
C LEU A 118 22.02 -0.92 -23.20
N LEU A 119 22.44 -0.09 -24.15
CA LEU A 119 23.54 -0.33 -25.06
C LEU A 119 24.47 0.87 -24.99
N ASP A 120 25.77 0.62 -24.88
CA ASP A 120 26.80 1.66 -24.96
C ASP A 120 26.72 2.44 -26.29
N SER A 121 26.22 1.81 -27.35
CA SER A 121 26.00 2.42 -28.67
C SER A 121 24.91 3.49 -28.70
N MET A 122 24.02 3.57 -27.69
CA MET A 122 23.02 4.64 -27.56
C MET A 122 23.63 5.98 -27.13
N GLY A 123 24.79 5.96 -26.44
CA GLY A 123 25.54 7.16 -26.09
C GLY A 123 26.55 7.60 -27.16
N ALA A 124 26.83 6.74 -28.14
CA ALA A 124 27.70 7.04 -29.27
C ALA A 124 26.89 7.61 -30.45
N SER A 125 27.46 8.55 -31.21
CA SER A 125 26.82 9.17 -32.37
C SER A 125 26.69 8.24 -33.60
N THR A 126 26.67 6.92 -33.39
CA THR A 126 26.59 5.88 -34.41
C THR A 126 25.16 5.41 -34.58
N ALA A 127 24.73 5.17 -35.82
CA ALA A 127 23.40 4.63 -36.10
C ALA A 127 23.26 3.22 -35.50
N LEU A 128 22.17 3.01 -34.76
CA LEU A 128 21.83 1.69 -34.22
C LEU A 128 21.56 0.70 -35.35
N THR A 129 22.03 -0.53 -35.18
CA THR A 129 21.68 -1.67 -36.04
C THR A 129 20.21 -2.05 -35.89
N GLN A 130 19.67 -2.81 -36.85
CA GLN A 130 18.26 -3.26 -36.81
C GLN A 130 17.95 -4.10 -35.54
N LEU A 131 18.92 -4.87 -35.05
CA LEU A 131 18.77 -5.65 -33.82
C LEU A 131 18.78 -4.76 -32.58
N GLU A 132 19.68 -3.77 -32.51
CA GLU A 132 19.74 -2.82 -31.39
C GLU A 132 18.47 -1.97 -31.29
N SER A 133 17.97 -1.47 -32.43
CA SER A 133 16.69 -0.76 -32.50
C SER A 133 15.52 -1.62 -32.00
N SER A 134 15.46 -2.89 -32.42
CA SER A 134 14.43 -3.83 -31.95
C SER A 134 14.55 -4.10 -30.44
N CYS A 135 15.76 -4.21 -29.91
CA CYS A 135 16.02 -4.40 -28.49
C CYS A 135 15.51 -3.23 -27.65
N VAL A 136 15.85 -1.99 -28.04
CA VAL A 136 15.38 -0.76 -27.37
C VAL A 136 13.85 -0.67 -27.40
N ALA A 137 13.23 -1.00 -28.54
CA ALA A 137 11.77 -1.01 -28.66
C ALA A 137 11.11 -2.02 -27.71
N ILE A 138 11.66 -3.22 -27.58
CA ILE A 138 11.15 -4.24 -26.64
C ILE A 138 11.31 -3.76 -25.19
N HIS A 139 12.45 -3.16 -24.84
CA HIS A 139 12.68 -2.66 -23.50
C HIS A 139 11.68 -1.57 -23.09
N GLU A 140 11.40 -0.63 -23.97
CA GLU A 140 10.42 0.44 -23.70
C GLU A 140 9.03 -0.16 -23.44
N VAL A 141 8.62 -1.18 -24.21
CA VAL A 141 7.36 -1.89 -23.96
C VAL A 141 7.39 -2.63 -22.62
N LEU A 142 8.50 -3.30 -22.28
CA LEU A 142 8.64 -4.02 -21.02
C LEU A 142 8.58 -3.07 -19.81
N LYS A 143 9.13 -1.86 -19.93
CA LYS A 143 9.05 -0.81 -18.91
C LYS A 143 7.60 -0.41 -18.65
N VAL A 144 6.82 -0.13 -19.70
CA VAL A 144 5.39 0.17 -19.58
C VAL A 144 4.62 -0.99 -18.93
N VAL A 145 4.96 -2.23 -19.28
CA VAL A 145 4.36 -3.42 -18.67
C VAL A 145 4.71 -3.51 -17.18
N ALA A 146 5.96 -3.27 -16.79
CA ALA A 146 6.38 -3.29 -15.40
C ALA A 146 5.65 -2.22 -14.57
N GLU A 147 5.60 -0.98 -15.05
CA GLU A 147 4.86 0.10 -14.37
C GLU A 147 3.36 -0.23 -14.25
N SER A 148 2.77 -0.80 -15.31
CA SER A 148 1.37 -1.25 -15.28
C SER A 148 1.15 -2.36 -14.25
N GLN A 149 2.06 -3.33 -14.15
CA GLN A 149 1.99 -4.39 -13.14
C GLN A 149 2.02 -3.83 -11.72
N THR A 150 2.89 -2.86 -11.43
CA THR A 150 2.94 -2.18 -10.13
C THR A 150 1.60 -1.49 -9.84
N TRP A 151 1.03 -0.78 -10.81
CA TRP A 151 -0.29 -0.16 -10.66
C TRP A 151 -1.40 -1.16 -10.33
N TYR A 152 -1.46 -2.30 -11.05
CA TYR A 152 -2.45 -3.35 -10.78
C TYR A 152 -2.25 -4.00 -9.41
N ARG A 153 -1.01 -4.27 -8.99
CA ARG A 153 -0.70 -4.82 -7.67
C ARG A 153 -1.18 -3.89 -6.54
N LEU A 154 -0.96 -2.60 -6.71
CA LEU A 154 -1.34 -1.58 -5.73
C LEU A 154 -2.86 -1.42 -5.64
N ARG A 155 -3.54 -1.40 -6.79
CA ARG A 155 -5.02 -1.44 -6.88
C ARG A 155 -5.57 -2.67 -6.19
N GLU A 156 -5.03 -3.86 -6.50
CA GLU A 156 -5.48 -5.13 -5.92
C GLU A 156 -5.28 -5.14 -4.40
N ALA A 157 -4.14 -4.67 -3.88
CA ALA A 157 -3.89 -4.58 -2.45
C ALA A 157 -4.92 -3.68 -1.73
N GLN A 158 -5.22 -2.52 -2.33
CA GLN A 158 -6.24 -1.61 -1.80
C GLN A 158 -7.64 -2.24 -1.84
N ASP A 159 -8.02 -2.87 -2.95
CA ASP A 159 -9.35 -3.47 -3.10
C ASP A 159 -9.53 -4.73 -2.25
N ARG A 160 -8.46 -5.51 -2.05
CA ARG A 160 -8.43 -6.62 -1.09
C ARG A 160 -8.72 -6.16 0.32
N THR A 161 -8.08 -5.07 0.76
CA THR A 161 -8.33 -4.49 2.09
C THR A 161 -9.80 -4.08 2.27
N LYS A 162 -10.41 -3.47 1.24
CA LYS A 162 -11.84 -3.13 1.27
C LYS A 162 -12.72 -4.38 1.33
N ALA A 163 -12.39 -5.40 0.55
CA ALA A 163 -13.13 -6.65 0.51
C ALA A 163 -13.12 -7.37 1.87
N GLU A 164 -11.97 -7.42 2.54
CA GLU A 164 -11.82 -8.02 3.87
C GLU A 164 -12.68 -7.28 4.91
N HIS A 165 -12.67 -5.94 4.93
CA HIS A 165 -13.53 -5.15 5.83
C HIS A 165 -15.03 -5.31 5.55
N LEU A 166 -15.43 -5.40 4.28
CA LEU A 166 -16.83 -5.63 3.91
C LEU A 166 -17.29 -7.02 4.33
N LEU A 167 -16.44 -8.03 4.09
CA LEU A 167 -16.71 -9.41 4.49
C LEU A 167 -16.93 -9.50 5.99
N GLU A 168 -16.03 -8.95 6.81
CA GLU A 168 -16.15 -8.99 8.27
C GLU A 168 -17.48 -8.37 8.74
N ARG A 169 -17.84 -7.19 8.22
CA ARG A 169 -19.08 -6.50 8.59
C ARG A 169 -20.32 -7.31 8.20
N VAL A 170 -20.34 -7.86 6.98
CA VAL A 170 -21.46 -8.67 6.48
C VAL A 170 -21.60 -9.95 7.28
N THR A 171 -20.49 -10.63 7.59
CA THR A 171 -20.50 -11.84 8.40
C THR A 171 -21.04 -11.56 9.80
N LEU A 172 -20.61 -10.48 10.46
CA LEU A 172 -21.12 -10.10 11.78
C LEU A 172 -22.64 -9.82 11.76
N TRP A 173 -23.12 -9.07 10.75
CA TRP A 173 -24.55 -8.80 10.61
C TRP A 173 -25.36 -10.08 10.35
N SER A 174 -24.88 -10.94 9.46
CA SER A 174 -25.53 -12.21 9.11
C SER A 174 -25.58 -13.19 10.31
N MET A 175 -24.53 -13.23 11.12
CA MET A 175 -24.53 -13.98 12.38
C MET A 175 -25.60 -13.45 13.34
N GLY A 176 -25.74 -12.12 13.45
CA GLY A 176 -26.78 -11.49 14.26
C GLY A 176 -28.20 -11.85 13.82
N GLU A 177 -28.48 -11.77 12.51
CA GLU A 177 -29.77 -12.17 11.94
C GLU A 177 -30.08 -13.65 12.18
N THR A 178 -29.07 -14.51 12.00
CA THR A 178 -29.22 -15.95 12.25
C THR A 178 -29.58 -16.22 13.71
N ALA A 179 -28.90 -15.57 14.67
CA ALA A 179 -29.20 -15.71 16.10
C ALA A 179 -30.61 -15.20 16.46
N LEU A 180 -31.07 -14.11 15.82
CA LEU A 180 -32.41 -13.58 15.99
C LEU A 180 -33.48 -14.59 15.52
N LEU A 181 -33.28 -15.21 14.34
CA LEU A 181 -34.19 -16.24 13.82
C LEU A 181 -34.30 -17.45 14.75
N PHE A 182 -33.16 -17.93 15.30
CA PHE A 182 -33.17 -18.99 16.30
C PHE A 182 -33.96 -18.60 17.56
N THR A 183 -33.76 -17.38 18.05
CA THR A 183 -34.46 -16.87 19.24
C THR A 183 -35.98 -16.81 19.02
N ILE A 184 -36.41 -16.33 17.85
CA ILE A 184 -37.83 -16.31 17.46
C ILE A 184 -38.38 -17.73 17.37
N GLY A 185 -37.65 -18.66 16.74
CA GLY A 185 -38.06 -20.07 16.62
C GLY A 185 -38.27 -20.75 17.97
N VAL A 186 -37.33 -20.57 18.92
CA VAL A 186 -37.48 -21.08 20.29
C VAL A 186 -38.67 -20.42 20.98
N GLY A 187 -38.82 -19.10 20.85
CA GLY A 187 -39.95 -18.36 21.41
C GLY A 187 -41.30 -18.87 20.91
N GLN A 188 -41.43 -19.14 19.60
CA GLN A 188 -42.63 -19.71 19.00
C GLN A 188 -42.98 -21.09 19.60
N VAL A 189 -41.99 -21.97 19.77
CA VAL A 189 -42.21 -23.30 20.36
C VAL A 189 -42.64 -23.20 21.82
N LEU A 190 -42.02 -22.31 22.61
CA LEU A 190 -42.39 -22.10 24.01
C LEU A 190 -43.80 -21.53 24.15
N LEU A 191 -44.19 -20.57 23.31
CA LEU A 191 -45.54 -20.01 23.29
C LEU A 191 -46.60 -21.06 22.94
N LEU A 192 -46.37 -21.85 21.89
CA LEU A 192 -47.26 -22.96 21.53
C LEU A 192 -47.38 -23.96 22.68
N LYS A 193 -46.27 -24.35 23.32
CA LYS A 193 -46.29 -25.25 24.47
C LYS A 193 -47.07 -24.65 25.66
N SER A 194 -47.01 -23.35 25.87
CA SER A 194 -47.76 -22.66 26.92
C SER A 194 -49.27 -22.66 26.65
N PHE A 195 -49.71 -22.57 25.39
CA PHE A 195 -51.13 -22.64 25.04
C PHE A 195 -51.73 -24.02 25.25
N PHE A 196 -50.95 -25.09 25.02
CA PHE A 196 -51.42 -26.48 25.18
C PHE A 196 -51.13 -27.08 26.56
N SER A 197 -50.40 -26.40 27.44
CA SER A 197 -50.14 -26.87 28.80
C SER A 197 -51.19 -26.34 29.76
N ASP A 198 -52.24 -27.11 30.01
CA ASP A 198 -53.20 -26.80 31.09
C ASP A 198 -52.48 -26.68 32.44
N LYS A 199 -52.76 -25.60 33.18
CA LYS A 199 -52.36 -25.50 34.59
C LYS A 199 -53.04 -26.64 35.34
N LYS A 200 -52.27 -27.68 35.73
CA LYS A 200 -52.71 -28.62 36.77
C LYS A 200 -52.95 -27.81 38.04
N GLY A 201 -54.21 -27.45 38.27
CA GLY A 201 -54.63 -26.83 39.52
C GLY A 201 -54.28 -27.79 40.66
N SER A 202 -53.37 -27.36 41.53
CA SER A 202 -53.26 -27.94 42.86
C SER A 202 -54.59 -27.67 43.57
N VAL A 203 -55.51 -28.62 43.49
CA VAL A 203 -56.65 -28.68 44.42
C VAL A 203 -56.03 -29.01 45.77
N VAL A 204 -55.83 -27.97 46.58
CA VAL A 204 -55.57 -28.10 48.01
C VAL A 204 -56.78 -28.83 48.59
N ALA A 205 -56.58 -30.09 48.96
CA ALA A 205 -57.54 -30.85 49.74
C ALA A 205 -57.72 -30.13 51.09
N THR A 206 -58.81 -29.37 51.21
CA THR A 206 -59.28 -28.86 52.50
C THR A 206 -60.20 -29.94 53.07
N THR A 207 -59.73 -30.47 54.20
CA THR A 207 -60.39 -31.28 55.23
C THR A 207 -61.91 -31.35 55.21
#